data_AF-A0A3C1BJV8-F1
#
_entry.id   AF-A0A3C1BJV8-F1
#
_cell.length_a   1.000
_cell.length_b   1.000
_cell.length_c   1.000
_cell.angle_alpha   90.00
_cell.angle_beta   90.00
_cell.angle_gamma   90.00
#
_symmetry.space_group_name_H-M   'P 1'
#
loop_
_entity.id
_entity.type
_entity.pdbx_description
1 polymer ?
#
loop_
_entity_poly.entity_id
_entity_poly.type
_entity_poly.pdbx_seq_one_letter_code
_entity_poly.pdbx_strand_id
1 'polypeptide(L)' 'METENFQITIGKVNEQTFEVRDYIHHEGEKCKFEIYKSGQLILSLEPDGDFLRVCKNPGELDEEIIHLISDKIESYHL' A
#
# COMPACT_ATOMS: atom_id res chain seq x y z
N MET A 1 -11.61 -12.39 -10.91
CA MET A 1 -10.83 -11.22 -10.49
C MET A 1 -9.97 -11.70 -9.34
N GLU A 2 -8.67 -11.85 -9.56
CA GLU A 2 -7.72 -12.30 -8.55
C GLU A 2 -7.14 -11.04 -7.89
N THR A 3 -7.45 -10.85 -6.61
CA THR A 3 -6.87 -9.82 -5.75
C THR A 3 -5.94 -10.54 -4.79
N GLU A 4 -4.67 -10.15 -4.77
CA GLU A 4 -3.73 -10.66 -3.77
C GLU A 4 -3.82 -9.78 -2.53
N ASN A 5 -4.01 -10.41 -1.38
CA ASN A 5 -4.05 -9.71 -0.10
C ASN A 5 -2.90 -10.19 0.75
N PHE A 6 -2.06 -9.27 1.22
CA PHE A 6 -0.96 -9.57 2.13
C PHE A 6 -0.91 -8.54 3.24
N GLN A 7 -0.24 -8.87 4.33
CA GLN A 7 -0.07 -7.97 5.46
C GLN A 7 1.37 -7.52 5.54
N ILE A 8 1.56 -6.21 5.76
CA ILE A 8 2.88 -5.63 6.03
C ILE A 8 2.91 -5.11 7.45
N THR A 9 4.06 -5.23 8.09
CA THR A 9 4.32 -4.65 9.40
C THR A 9 5.46 -3.65 9.29
N ILE A 10 5.24 -2.43 9.75
CA ILE A 10 6.24 -1.36 9.81
C ILE A 10 6.51 -0.95 11.26
N GLY A 11 7.70 -0.41 11.52
CA GLY A 11 8.15 -0.01 12.86
C GLY A 11 9.02 -1.07 13.55
N LYS A 12 9.99 -0.62 14.35
CA LYS A 12 10.92 -1.50 15.09
C LYS A 12 10.55 -1.72 16.57
N VAL A 13 9.78 -0.78 17.14
CA VAL A 13 9.43 -0.76 18.58
C VAL A 13 7.92 -0.76 18.78
N ASN A 14 7.19 0.02 17.98
CA ASN A 14 5.72 -0.02 17.90
C ASN A 14 5.33 -0.53 16.52
N GLU A 15 5.37 -1.86 16.37
CA GLU A 15 4.97 -2.52 15.14
C GLU A 15 3.50 -2.19 14.80
N GLN A 16 3.30 -1.68 13.59
CA GLN A 16 1.98 -1.40 13.06
C GLN A 16 1.76 -2.30 11.85
N THR A 17 0.70 -3.11 11.92
CA THR A 17 0.31 -4.00 10.84
C THR A 17 -0.75 -3.34 9.96
N PHE A 18 -0.57 -3.48 8.66
CA PHE A 18 -1.45 -2.96 7.62
C PHE A 18 -1.82 -4.08 6.66
N GLU A 19 -3.05 -4.06 6.17
CA GLU A 19 -3.54 -4.99 5.17
C GLU A 19 -3.41 -4.34 3.79
N VAL A 20 -2.66 -4.96 2.90
CA VAL A 20 -2.46 -4.50 1.53
C VAL A 20 -3.29 -5.38 0.60
N ARG A 21 -4.04 -4.74 -0.29
CA ARG A 21 -4.78 -5.39 -1.37
C ARG A 21 -4.18 -4.95 -2.71
N ASP A 22 -3.67 -5.91 -3.48
CA ASP A 22 -3.17 -5.71 -4.84
C ASP A 22 -4.23 -6.14 -5.86
N TYR A 23 -4.69 -5.16 -6.65
CA TYR A 23 -5.59 -5.35 -7.76
C TYR A 23 -4.81 -5.57 -9.06
N ILE A 24 -4.23 -6.77 -9.22
CA ILE A 24 -3.30 -7.14 -10.30
C ILE A 24 -3.90 -7.02 -11.71
N HIS A 25 -5.22 -7.19 -11.85
CA HIS A 25 -5.87 -7.42 -13.14
C HIS A 25 -6.91 -6.36 -13.56
N HIS A 26 -6.92 -5.19 -12.94
CA HIS A 26 -7.84 -4.12 -13.34
C HIS A 26 -7.15 -3.13 -14.28
N GLU A 27 -7.11 -3.47 -15.57
CA GLU A 27 -6.71 -2.54 -16.64
C GLU A 27 -7.61 -1.30 -16.61
N GLY A 28 -7.09 -0.21 -16.03
CA GLY A 28 -7.76 1.10 -16.00
C GLY A 28 -7.96 1.70 -14.60
N GLU A 29 -7.75 0.94 -13.52
CA GLU A 29 -7.78 1.51 -12.17
C GLU A 29 -6.41 2.09 -11.83
N LYS A 30 -6.38 3.42 -11.70
CA LYS A 30 -5.16 4.16 -11.39
C LYS A 30 -4.56 3.70 -10.06
N CYS A 31 -5.36 3.49 -9.02
CA CYS A 31 -4.85 2.99 -7.74
C CYS A 31 -4.80 1.45 -7.71
N LYS A 32 -3.61 0.85 -7.81
CA LYS A 32 -3.42 -0.60 -7.83
C LYS A 32 -3.34 -1.23 -6.43
N PHE A 33 -2.73 -0.53 -5.48
CA PHE A 33 -2.52 -1.02 -4.12
C PHE A 33 -3.37 -0.23 -3.15
N GLU A 34 -4.13 -0.92 -2.31
CA GLU A 34 -4.91 -0.30 -1.25
C GLU A 34 -4.46 -0.81 0.12
N ILE A 35 -4.19 0.11 1.02
CA ILE A 35 -3.65 -0.16 2.35
C ILE A 35 -4.71 0.19 3.38
N TYR A 36 -5.05 -0.81 4.18
CA TYR A 36 -6.07 -0.74 5.20
C TYR A 36 -5.47 -0.91 6.60
N LYS A 37 -6.03 -0.19 7.57
CA LYS A 37 -5.76 -0.37 8.99
C LYS A 37 -7.07 -0.52 9.72
N SER A 38 -7.22 -1.64 10.46
CA SER A 38 -8.47 -1.96 11.16
C SER A 38 -9.70 -1.93 10.24
N GLY A 39 -9.56 -2.38 8.98
CA GLY A 39 -10.63 -2.36 7.97
C GLY A 39 -10.93 -1.01 7.33
N GLN A 40 -10.21 0.07 7.67
CA GLN A 40 -10.36 1.39 7.06
C GLN A 40 -9.27 1.63 6.02
N LEU A 41 -9.64 2.09 4.84
CA LEU A 41 -8.69 2.52 3.81
C LEU A 41 -7.96 3.77 4.32
N ILE A 42 -6.64 3.69 4.43
CA ILE A 42 -5.81 4.80 4.91
C ILE A 42 -4.90 5.35 3.83
N LEU A 43 -4.51 4.53 2.85
CA LEU A 43 -3.61 4.90 1.78
C LEU A 43 -3.90 4.04 0.54
N SER A 44 -3.79 4.63 -0.63
CA SER A 44 -3.81 3.93 -1.91
C SER A 44 -2.61 4.36 -2.73
N LEU A 45 -1.91 3.40 -3.32
CA LEU A 45 -0.74 3.63 -4.17
C LEU A 45 -1.02 3.16 -5.60
N GLU A 46 -0.38 3.83 -6.54
CA GLU A 46 -0.38 3.49 -7.96
C GLU A 46 1.04 3.26 -8.48
N PRO A 47 1.23 2.30 -9.40
CA PRO A 47 2.51 2.16 -10.09
C PRO A 47 2.69 3.35 -11.06
N ASP A 48 3.74 4.15 -10.83
CA ASP A 48 4.18 5.24 -11.70
C ASP A 48 5.58 4.88 -12.25
N GLY A 49 5.60 4.06 -13.31
CA GLY A 49 6.83 3.47 -13.83
C GLY A 49 7.40 2.41 -12.90
N ASP A 50 8.62 2.61 -12.42
CA ASP A 50 9.33 1.71 -11.50
C ASP A 50 9.06 2.00 -10.01
N PHE A 51 8.24 3.01 -9.70
CA PHE A 51 7.99 3.45 -8.32
C PHE A 51 6.50 3.45 -7.96
N LEU A 52 6.21 3.37 -6.66
CA LEU A 52 4.85 3.56 -6.15
C LEU A 52 4.57 5.03 -5.80
N ARG A 53 3.53 5.60 -6.40
CA ARG A 53 3.05 6.95 -6.13
C ARG A 53 1.76 6.93 -5.30
N VAL A 54 1.59 7.93 -4.44
CA VAL A 54 0.35 8.13 -3.68
C VAL A 54 -0.80 8.50 -4.61
N CYS A 55 -1.78 7.61 -4.68
CA CYS A 55 -3.04 7.81 -5.38
C CYS A 55 -4.07 8.50 -4.46
N LYS A 56 -4.22 8.02 -3.21
CA LYS A 56 -5.08 8.60 -2.17
C LYS A 56 -4.45 8.44 -0.79
N ASN A 57 -4.58 9.45 0.07
CA ASN A 57 -4.12 9.39 1.47
C ASN A 57 -5.23 9.85 2.43
N PRO A 58 -6.37 9.13 2.52
CA PRO A 58 -7.47 9.49 3.41
C PRO A 58 -7.11 9.35 4.89
N GLY A 59 -6.09 8.54 5.22
CA GLY A 59 -5.57 8.39 6.57
C GLY A 59 -4.62 9.51 7.00
N GLU A 60 -4.38 10.51 6.14
CA GLU A 60 -3.47 11.64 6.39
C GLU A 60 -2.11 11.17 6.94
N LEU A 61 -1.59 10.07 6.37
CA LEU A 61 -0.30 9.52 6.77
C LEU A 61 0.83 10.48 6.41
N ASP A 62 1.79 10.61 7.32
CA ASP A 62 3.02 11.35 7.07
C ASP A 62 3.84 10.69 5.96
N GLU A 63 4.60 11.51 5.24
CA GLU A 63 5.41 11.07 4.09
C GLU A 63 6.39 9.95 4.49
N GLU A 64 6.99 10.01 5.68
CA GLU A 64 7.89 8.96 6.20
C GLU A 64 7.18 7.59 6.29
N ILE A 65 5.93 7.57 6.76
CA ILE A 65 5.14 6.35 6.88
C ILE A 65 4.76 5.81 5.51
N ILE A 66 4.43 6.71 4.57
CA ILE A 66 4.15 6.34 3.18
C ILE A 66 5.38 5.69 2.55
N HIS A 67 6.57 6.29 2.69
CA HIS A 67 7.82 5.73 2.18
C HIS A 67 8.11 4.35 2.76
N LEU A 68 7.91 4.15 4.07
CA LEU A 68 8.09 2.84 4.71
C LEU A 68 7.11 1.78 4.19
N ILE A 69 5.87 2.17 3.92
CA ILE A 69 4.85 1.27 3.34
C ILE A 69 5.22 0.91 1.90
N SER A 70 5.60 1.89 1.09
CA SER A 70 6.02 1.67 -0.31
C SER A 70 7.22 0.74 -0.39
N ASP A 71 8.28 0.99 0.38
CA ASP A 71 9.49 0.14 0.44
C ASP A 71 9.15 -1.31 0.80
N LYS A 72 8.23 -1.51 1.75
CA LYS A 72 7.75 -2.85 2.10
C LYS A 72 7.01 -3.51 0.96
N ILE A 73 6.07 -2.82 0.32
CA ILE A 73 5.31 -3.38 -0.80
C ILE A 73 6.25 -3.75 -1.96
N GLU A 74 7.18 -2.85 -2.32
CA GLU A 74 8.17 -3.10 -3.37
C GLU A 74 9.03 -4.33 -3.05
N SER A 75 9.45 -4.50 -1.79
CA SER A 75 10.20 -5.69 -1.34
C SER A 75 9.40 -7.01 -1.41
N TYR A 76 8.07 -6.97 -1.46
CA TYR A 76 7.24 -8.19 -1.65
C TYR A 76 7.07 -8.53 -3.13
N HIS A 77 7.21 -7.57 -4.04
CA HIS A 77 7.01 -7.73 -5.47
C HIS A 77 8.31 -7.89 -6.29
N LEU A 78 9.49 -7.72 -5.65
CA LEU A 78 10.84 -7.99 -6.20
C LEU A 78 11.31 -9.40 -5.87
#